data_AF-A0A9E3D1R5-F1
#
_entry.id   AF-A0A9E3D1R5-F1
#
_cell.length_a   1.000
_cell.length_b   1.000
_cell.length_c   1.000
_cell.angle_alpha   90.00
_cell.angle_beta   90.00
_cell.angle_gamma   90.00
#
_symmetry.space_group_name_H-M   'P 1'
#
loop_
_entity.id
_entity.type
_entity.pdbx_description
1 polymer ?
#
loop_
_entity_poly.entity_id
_entity_poly.type
_entity_poly.pdbx_seq_one_letter_code
_entity_poly.pdbx_strand_id
1 'polypeptide(L)'
;MSAPAGWIPQCLRVAVLASNPAAQDRLASLVAQCGHQLVEAAASPDAVLTDGAADAVPPAATVALGAVGEEFAGWLPPDAGAAQVDAALRAVAAGLTVCATPPQTRNFDSLPEEPPVLLTPREMEVL
;
A
#
# COMPACT_ATOMS: atom_id res chain seq x y z
N MET A 1 -12.92 -10.69 -22.52
CA MET A 1 -13.95 -9.95 -21.74
C MET A 1 -13.19 -8.93 -20.91
N SER A 2 -13.04 -7.69 -21.42
CA SER A 2 -12.34 -6.62 -20.70
C SER A 2 -13.23 -6.06 -19.61
N ALA A 3 -12.75 -6.06 -18.37
CA ALA A 3 -13.39 -5.33 -17.29
C ALA A 3 -13.44 -3.84 -17.66
N PRO A 4 -14.57 -3.13 -17.48
CA PRO A 4 -14.61 -1.69 -17.66
C PRO A 4 -13.62 -1.05 -16.68
N ALA A 5 -12.90 -0.01 -17.11
CA ALA A 5 -12.08 0.81 -16.22
C ALA A 5 -12.96 1.26 -15.06
N GLY A 6 -12.74 0.65 -13.89
CA GLY A 6 -13.64 0.72 -12.76
C GLY A 6 -13.74 2.15 -12.28
N TRP A 7 -14.92 2.73 -12.37
CA TRP A 7 -15.23 3.93 -11.62
C TRP A 7 -15.11 3.56 -10.15
N ILE A 8 -14.08 4.07 -9.45
CA ILE A 8 -13.91 3.78 -8.03
C ILE A 8 -15.13 4.39 -7.31
N PRO A 9 -15.95 3.58 -6.61
CA PRO A 9 -17.07 4.10 -5.85
C PRO A 9 -16.59 5.16 -4.85
N GLN A 10 -17.40 6.20 -4.62
CA GLN A 10 -17.08 7.20 -3.60
C GLN A 10 -17.03 6.60 -2.18
N CYS A 11 -17.70 5.46 -1.97
CA CYS A 11 -17.71 4.70 -0.73
C CYS A 11 -17.49 3.21 -1.05
N LEU A 12 -16.44 2.62 -0.49
CA LEU A 12 -16.09 1.21 -0.64
C LEU A 12 -16.72 0.37 0.47
N ARG A 13 -17.04 -0.90 0.18
CA ARG A 13 -17.45 -1.91 1.15
C ARG A 13 -16.20 -2.59 1.68
N VAL A 14 -15.80 -2.27 2.90
CA VAL A 14 -14.53 -2.72 3.48
C VAL A 14 -14.81 -3.69 4.62
N ALA A 15 -14.16 -4.85 4.60
CA ALA A 15 -14.13 -5.75 5.75
C ALA A 15 -12.88 -5.51 6.59
N VAL A 16 -12.99 -5.71 7.90
CA VAL A 16 -11.86 -5.60 8.83
C VAL A 16 -11.56 -6.97 9.43
N LEU A 17 -10.30 -7.39 9.32
CA LEU A 17 -9.79 -8.62 9.93
C LEU A 17 -8.64 -8.28 10.87
N ALA A 18 -8.80 -8.56 12.16
CA ALA A 18 -7.77 -8.25 13.15
C ALA A 18 -7.54 -9.43 14.10
N SER A 19 -6.35 -9.48 14.71
CA SER A 19 -6.00 -10.48 15.74
C SER A 19 -6.85 -10.41 17.01
N ASN A 20 -7.33 -9.23 17.36
CA ASN A 20 -7.97 -8.96 18.63
C ASN A 20 -9.04 -7.85 18.50
N PRO A 21 -10.01 -7.79 19.42
CA PRO A 21 -11.13 -6.84 19.31
C PRO A 21 -10.70 -5.37 19.38
N ALA A 22 -9.66 -5.03 20.13
CA ALA A 22 -9.18 -3.65 20.21
C ALA A 22 -8.56 -3.17 18.88
N ALA A 23 -7.81 -4.03 18.20
CA ALA A 23 -7.30 -3.79 16.86
C ALA A 23 -8.44 -3.70 15.84
N GLN A 24 -9.45 -4.57 15.96
CA GLN A 24 -10.65 -4.52 15.12
C GLN A 24 -11.38 -3.18 15.24
N ASP A 25 -11.62 -2.69 16.47
CA ASP A 25 -12.27 -1.40 16.72
C ASP A 25 -11.45 -0.22 16.17
N ARG A 26 -10.11 -0.26 16.33
CA ARG A 26 -9.20 0.75 15.78
C ARG A 26 -9.28 0.80 14.25
N LEU A 27 -9.20 -0.36 13.59
CA LEU A 27 -9.25 -0.45 12.13
C LEU A 27 -10.64 -0.09 11.60
N ALA A 28 -11.72 -0.52 12.26
CA ALA A 28 -13.08 -0.14 11.90
C ALA A 28 -13.30 1.38 12.03
N SER A 29 -12.72 2.01 13.06
CA SER A 29 -12.74 3.46 13.23
C SER A 29 -12.00 4.18 12.10
N LEU A 30 -10.87 3.64 11.63
CA LEU A 30 -10.15 4.18 10.48
C LEU A 30 -10.97 4.10 9.20
N VAL A 31 -11.60 2.95 8.93
CA VAL A 31 -12.49 2.76 7.77
C VAL A 31 -13.65 3.75 7.80
N ALA A 32 -14.28 3.94 8.97
CA ALA A 32 -15.37 4.89 9.14
C ALA A 32 -14.90 6.35 8.92
N GLN A 33 -13.70 6.71 9.39
CA GLN A 33 -13.10 8.03 9.13
C GLN A 33 -12.82 8.28 7.65
N CYS A 34 -12.54 7.23 6.87
CA CYS A 34 -12.39 7.31 5.42
C CYS A 34 -13.75 7.47 4.69
N GLY A 35 -14.87 7.35 5.40
CA GLY A 35 -16.21 7.42 4.80
C GLY A 35 -16.62 6.14 4.08
N HIS A 36 -15.95 5.02 4.35
CA HIS A 36 -16.26 3.72 3.78
C HIS A 36 -17.28 2.94 4.62
N GLN A 37 -17.95 1.99 4.00
CA GLN A 37 -18.94 1.14 4.67
C GLN A 37 -18.25 -0.11 5.21
N LEU A 38 -18.40 -0.35 6.52
CA LEU A 38 -17.95 -1.60 7.13
C LEU A 38 -18.90 -2.74 6.75
N VAL A 39 -18.35 -3.86 6.28
CA VAL A 39 -19.10 -5.08 5.96
C VAL A 39 -18.43 -6.33 6.53
N GLU A 40 -19.20 -7.40 6.69
CA GLU A 40 -18.68 -8.71 7.06
C GLU A 40 -17.76 -9.26 5.97
N ALA A 41 -16.70 -9.99 6.36
CA ALA A 41 -15.76 -10.59 5.40
C ALA A 41 -16.45 -11.59 4.44
N ALA A 42 -17.53 -12.25 4.89
CA ALA A 42 -18.34 -13.15 4.07
C ALA A 42 -19.23 -12.43 3.05
N ALA A 43 -19.42 -11.12 3.16
CA ALA A 43 -20.35 -10.34 2.32
C ALA A 43 -19.72 -9.80 1.03
N SER A 44 -18.65 -10.45 0.54
CA SER A 44 -17.87 -10.06 -0.64
C SER A 44 -17.48 -8.57 -0.64
N PRO A 45 -16.55 -8.15 0.25
CA PRO A 45 -16.07 -6.78 0.33
C PRO A 45 -15.26 -6.38 -0.93
N ASP A 46 -15.19 -5.08 -1.20
CA ASP A 46 -14.36 -4.50 -2.26
C ASP A 46 -12.87 -4.49 -1.87
N ALA A 47 -12.59 -4.33 -0.58
CA ALA A 47 -11.26 -4.39 0.00
C ALA A 47 -11.30 -4.89 1.45
N VAL A 48 -10.18 -5.41 1.94
CA VAL A 48 -10.02 -5.86 3.32
C VAL A 48 -8.90 -5.08 3.99
N LEU A 49 -9.15 -4.58 5.21
CA LEU A 49 -8.15 -3.95 6.05
C LEU A 49 -7.77 -4.90 7.19
N THR A 50 -6.48 -5.13 7.39
CA THR A 50 -5.99 -6.04 8.43
C THR A 50 -4.80 -5.49 9.21
N ASP A 51 -4.61 -5.98 10.44
CA ASP A 51 -3.36 -5.83 11.21
C ASP A 51 -2.29 -6.85 10.80
N GLY A 52 -2.61 -7.71 9.82
CA GLY A 52 -1.74 -8.74 9.25
C GLY A 52 -1.50 -9.94 10.15
N ALA A 53 -2.33 -10.11 11.18
CA ALA A 53 -2.28 -11.27 12.07
C ALA A 53 -3.29 -12.37 11.69
N ALA A 54 -4.00 -12.22 10.57
CA ALA A 54 -4.92 -13.23 10.10
C ALA A 54 -4.16 -14.39 9.44
N ASP A 55 -4.19 -15.58 10.05
CA ASP A 55 -3.66 -16.86 9.49
C ASP A 55 -4.42 -17.35 8.24
N ALA A 56 -5.45 -16.63 7.81
CA ALA A 56 -6.22 -16.95 6.62
C ALA A 56 -5.56 -16.36 5.37
N VAL A 57 -5.59 -17.11 4.26
CA VAL A 57 -5.14 -16.60 2.96
C VAL A 57 -5.92 -15.31 2.66
N PRO A 58 -5.23 -14.14 2.59
CA PRO A 58 -5.91 -12.88 2.41
C PRO A 58 -6.54 -12.82 1.01
N PRO A 59 -7.75 -12.24 0.86
CA PRO A 59 -8.29 -11.98 -0.46
C PRO A 59 -7.35 -11.05 -1.25
N ALA A 60 -7.43 -11.13 -2.58
CA ALA A 60 -6.55 -10.38 -3.48
C ALA A 60 -6.54 -8.86 -3.22
N ALA A 61 -7.62 -8.31 -2.65
CA ALA A 61 -7.75 -6.89 -2.35
C ALA A 61 -7.52 -6.58 -0.85
N THR A 62 -6.42 -7.05 -0.26
CA THR A 62 -6.13 -6.86 1.18
C THR A 62 -5.02 -5.84 1.42
N VAL A 63 -5.25 -4.90 2.34
CA VAL A 63 -4.30 -3.91 2.87
C VAL A 63 -3.95 -4.25 4.31
N ALA A 64 -2.67 -4.45 4.62
CA ALA A 64 -2.18 -4.67 5.97
C ALA A 64 -1.54 -3.40 6.56
N LEU A 65 -1.83 -3.13 7.84
CA LEU A 65 -1.17 -2.10 8.65
C LEU A 65 -0.15 -2.75 9.59
N GLY A 66 1.12 -2.39 9.44
CA GLY A 66 2.19 -2.76 10.37
C GLY A 66 2.78 -4.16 10.20
N ALA A 67 2.16 -5.05 9.43
CA ALA A 67 2.67 -6.41 9.18
C ALA A 67 3.57 -6.45 7.95
N VAL A 68 4.78 -6.99 8.05
CA VAL A 68 5.72 -7.08 6.92
C VAL A 68 5.53 -8.42 6.20
N GLY A 69 5.01 -8.41 4.97
CA GLY A 69 4.83 -9.62 4.16
C GLY A 69 4.43 -9.32 2.72
N GLU A 70 4.92 -10.11 1.76
CA GLU A 70 4.65 -9.97 0.31
C GLU A 70 3.28 -10.52 -0.12
N GLU A 71 2.47 -10.98 0.83
CA GLU A 71 1.18 -11.65 0.57
C GLU A 71 -0.02 -10.71 0.47
N PHE A 72 0.16 -9.43 0.82
CA PHE A 72 -0.90 -8.43 0.77
C PHE A 72 -0.77 -7.53 -0.47
N ALA A 73 -1.90 -7.19 -1.08
CA ALA A 73 -1.92 -6.22 -2.17
C ALA A 73 -1.58 -4.81 -1.69
N GLY A 74 -1.75 -4.50 -0.39
CA GLY A 74 -1.33 -3.24 0.19
C GLY A 74 -0.58 -3.41 1.50
N TRP A 75 0.50 -2.67 1.68
CA TRP A 75 1.23 -2.55 2.93
C TRP A 75 1.35 -1.09 3.36
N LEU A 76 0.96 -0.81 4.59
CA LEU A 76 1.09 0.48 5.24
C LEU A 76 1.80 0.36 6.59
N PRO A 77 2.53 1.41 7.02
CA PRO A 77 3.12 1.44 8.35
C PRO A 77 2.03 1.49 9.44
N PRO A 78 2.33 1.06 10.68
CA PRO A 78 1.33 0.91 11.74
C PRO A 78 0.71 2.24 12.22
N ASP A 79 1.38 3.35 11.96
CA ASP A 79 0.99 4.73 12.23
C ASP A 79 0.36 5.44 11.04
N ALA A 80 0.07 4.72 9.94
CA ALA A 80 -0.56 5.29 8.76
C ALA A 80 -1.88 6.01 9.10
N GLY A 81 -2.01 7.25 8.62
CA GLY A 81 -3.20 8.07 8.85
C GLY A 81 -4.37 7.68 7.95
N ALA A 82 -5.57 8.18 8.28
CA ALA A 82 -6.80 7.89 7.52
C ALA A 82 -6.67 8.18 6.01
N ALA A 83 -6.00 9.26 5.61
CA ALA A 83 -5.80 9.58 4.19
C ALA A 83 -4.93 8.54 3.45
N GLN A 84 -3.92 7.97 4.12
CA GLN A 84 -3.07 6.92 3.52
C GLN A 84 -3.85 5.60 3.42
N VAL A 85 -4.68 5.30 4.42
CA VAL A 85 -5.57 4.13 4.42
C VAL A 85 -6.61 4.23 3.31
N ASP A 86 -7.30 5.37 3.15
CA ASP A 86 -8.25 5.62 2.07
C ASP A 86 -7.60 5.45 0.68
N ALA A 87 -6.43 6.07 0.48
CA ALA A 87 -5.69 5.96 -0.78
C ALA A 87 -5.30 4.51 -1.09
N ALA A 88 -4.84 3.76 -0.08
CA ALA A 88 -4.46 2.37 -0.25
C ALA A 88 -5.65 1.46 -0.56
N LEU A 89 -6.78 1.63 0.15
CA LEU A 89 -8.00 0.85 -0.08
C LEU A 89 -8.55 1.09 -1.49
N ARG A 90 -8.55 2.33 -1.96
CA ARG A 90 -8.97 2.67 -3.34
C ARG A 90 -8.05 2.07 -4.39
N ALA A 91 -6.74 2.15 -4.18
CA ALA A 91 -5.77 1.58 -5.10
C ALA A 91 -5.92 0.05 -5.20
N VAL A 92 -6.04 -0.63 -4.06
CA VAL A 92 -6.19 -2.08 -4.00
C VAL A 92 -7.54 -2.54 -4.55
N ALA A 93 -8.63 -1.81 -4.28
CA ALA A 93 -9.94 -2.06 -4.90
C ALA A 93 -9.91 -1.88 -6.44
N ALA A 94 -9.03 -1.01 -6.95
CA ALA A 94 -8.78 -0.84 -8.38
C ALA A 94 -7.82 -1.91 -8.97
N GLY A 95 -7.36 -2.87 -8.16
CA GLY A 95 -6.44 -3.93 -8.59
C GLY A 95 -4.97 -3.52 -8.63
N LEU A 96 -4.59 -2.45 -7.92
CA LEU A 96 -3.20 -2.00 -7.81
C LEU A 96 -2.54 -2.57 -6.55
N THR A 97 -1.22 -2.73 -6.60
CA THR A 97 -0.40 -3.07 -5.43
C THR A 97 0.14 -1.80 -4.77
N VAL A 98 -0.01 -1.68 -3.45
CA VAL A 98 0.46 -0.54 -2.65
C VAL A 98 1.60 -1.00 -1.77
N CYS A 99 2.81 -0.57 -2.08
CA CYS A 99 3.97 -0.83 -1.24
C CYS A 99 4.37 0.48 -0.57
N ALA A 100 4.15 0.62 0.75
CA ALA A 100 4.86 1.67 1.46
C ALA A 100 6.36 1.39 1.35
N THR A 101 7.10 2.32 0.77
CA THR A 101 8.55 2.22 0.73
C THR A 101 9.04 2.55 2.14
N PRO A 102 10.01 1.81 2.73
CA PRO A 102 10.72 2.35 3.89
C PRO A 102 11.22 3.75 3.52
N PRO A 103 11.34 4.70 4.48
CA PRO A 103 11.83 6.03 4.19
C PRO A 103 13.22 5.93 3.57
N GLN A 104 13.28 5.82 2.25
CA GLN A 104 14.45 6.16 1.49
C GLN A 104 14.58 7.65 1.75
N THR A 105 15.72 8.06 2.30
CA THR A 105 16.24 9.40 2.09
C THR A 105 16.39 9.61 0.59
N ARG A 106 15.26 9.80 -0.11
CA ARG A 106 15.19 10.36 -1.45
C ARG A 106 15.47 11.83 -1.27
N ASN A 107 16.74 12.12 -1.02
CA ASN A 107 17.25 13.45 -1.22
C ASN A 107 17.27 13.65 -2.73
N PHE A 108 16.55 14.65 -3.22
CA PHE A 108 16.87 15.28 -4.50
C PHE A 108 18.11 16.18 -4.34
N ASP A 109 19.06 15.77 -3.51
CA ASP A 109 20.33 16.47 -3.40
C ASP A 109 21.02 16.37 -4.75
N SER A 110 21.56 17.50 -5.20
CA SER A 110 22.38 17.56 -6.40
C SER A 110 23.49 16.52 -6.30
N LEU A 111 23.65 15.72 -7.36
CA LEU A 111 24.81 14.84 -7.50
C LEU A 111 26.08 15.72 -7.31
N PRO A 112 27.06 15.32 -6.50
CA PRO A 112 28.33 16.02 -6.50
C PRO A 112 28.91 15.97 -7.92
N GLU A 113 29.13 17.15 -8.51
CA GLU A 113 29.90 17.31 -9.75
C GLU A 113 31.39 17.04 -9.45
N GLU A 114 31.74 15.79 -9.19
CA GLU A 114 33.11 15.32 -9.43
C GLU A 114 33.08 14.56 -10.75
N PRO A 115 33.51 15.19 -11.87
CA PRO A 115 33.62 14.48 -13.12
C PRO A 115 34.66 13.35 -12.91
N PRO A 116 34.28 12.07 -13.11
CA PRO A 116 35.31 11.05 -13.24
C PRO A 116 36.21 11.48 -14.41
N VAL A 117 37.53 11.42 -14.21
CA VAL A 117 38.50 11.59 -15.31
C VAL A 117 38.34 10.39 -16.23
N LEU A 118 37.31 10.44 -17.07
CA LEU A 118 37.06 9.48 -18.12
C LEU A 118 37.93 9.91 -19.29
N LEU A 119 39.13 9.34 -19.36
CA LEU A 119 39.92 9.43 -20.59
C LEU A 119 39.06 8.87 -21.71
N THR A 120 38.89 9.66 -22.77
CA THR A 120 38.29 9.15 -23.99
C THR A 120 39.16 8.02 -24.54
N PRO A 121 38.59 7.07 -25.31
CA PRO A 121 39.36 5.98 -25.89
C PRO A 121 40.63 6.44 -26.63
N ARG A 122 40.63 7.67 -27.16
CA ARG A 122 41.78 8.27 -27.85
C ARG A 122 42.87 8.81 -26.92
N GLU A 123 42.51 9.23 -25.70
CA GLU A 123 43.47 9.72 -24.71
C GLU A 123 44.21 8.59 -23.99
N MET A 124 43.61 7.40 -23.89
CA MET A 124 44.31 6.20 -23.41
C MET A 124 45.47 5.75 -24.31
N GLU A 125 45.42 6.05 -25.61
CA GLU A 125 46.42 5.61 -26.59
C GLU A 125 47.69 6.49 -26.62
N VAL A 126 47.67 7.64 -25.93
CA VAL A 126 48.75 8.65 -25.95
C VAL A 126 49.63 8.57 -24.70
N LEU A 127 49.19 7.85 -23.66
CA LEU A 127 49.96 7.54 -22.45
C LEU A 127 50.83 6.29 -22.65
#